data_AF-A0A9R0BA66-F1
#
_entry.id   AF-A0A9R0BA66-F1
#
_cell.length_a   1.000
_cell.length_b   1.000
_cell.length_c   1.000
_cell.angle_alpha   90.00
_cell.angle_beta   90.00
_cell.angle_gamma   90.00
#
_symmetry.space_group_name_H-M   'P 1'
#
loop_
_entity.id
_entity.type
_entity.pdbx_description
1 polymer ?
#
loop_
_entity_poly.entity_id
_entity_poly.type
_entity_poly.pdbx_seq_one_letter_code
_entity_poly.pdbx_strand_id
1 'polypeptide(L)'
;MHAQIWGFSNCYWELRRQRPRLKKLKKLLMENPYDGPAVGSYAGGGAGTEGFWRILDFDYEMKLLGHVTQLVDSESWSFSRVPLSACLEELGSFEPKAMIEHCLNCYGRRYSIEDGQVMHALDEDKVCRATAQLLLQNAVKFNLSEFQEVWQQSVPEGMSARLDQLRGLALLDRSTKPETISLLREEDLPEDTLERFNSLFSLREKWMQDDIEPYIQDLCGEKQTTGALLTKHARSSVQSGFKGVMT
;
A
#
# COMPACT_ATOMS: atom_id res chain seq x y z
N MET A 1 10.04 -60.91 0.45
CA MET A 1 9.31 -60.47 1.65
C MET A 1 8.54 -59.22 1.24
N HIS A 2 7.22 -59.32 1.04
CA HIS A 2 6.43 -58.19 0.52
C HIS A 2 6.08 -57.21 1.66
N ALA A 3 6.30 -55.91 1.42
CA ALA A 3 5.99 -54.86 2.37
C ALA A 3 4.47 -54.74 2.59
N GLN A 4 4.06 -54.67 3.86
CA GLN A 4 2.67 -54.58 4.27
C GLN A 4 2.13 -53.16 4.01
N ILE A 5 1.00 -53.05 3.30
CA ILE A 5 0.38 -51.75 2.96
C ILE A 5 -0.51 -51.30 4.13
N TRP A 6 -0.27 -50.09 4.64
CA TRP A 6 -0.93 -49.52 5.83
C TRP A 6 -2.16 -48.65 5.50
N GLY A 7 -2.44 -48.39 4.23
CA GLY A 7 -3.63 -47.65 3.82
C GLY A 7 -3.67 -47.40 2.32
N PHE A 8 -4.88 -47.27 1.77
CA PHE A 8 -5.12 -46.82 0.41
C PHE A 8 -6.12 -45.64 0.47
N SER A 9 -5.86 -44.56 -0.28
CA SER A 9 -6.77 -43.43 -0.43
C SER A 9 -7.31 -43.44 -1.86
N ASN A 10 -8.63 -43.41 -2.01
CA ASN A 10 -9.29 -43.25 -3.31
C ASN A 10 -9.45 -41.78 -3.71
N CYS A 11 -8.96 -40.84 -2.87
CA CYS A 11 -9.03 -39.41 -3.13
C CYS A 11 -7.61 -38.84 -3.26
N TYR A 12 -7.36 -38.19 -4.40
CA TYR A 12 -6.17 -37.37 -4.63
C TYR A 12 -6.50 -35.94 -4.21
N TRP A 13 -5.81 -35.42 -3.20
CA TRP A 13 -5.95 -34.04 -2.75
C TRP A 13 -4.87 -33.20 -3.44
N GLU A 14 -5.29 -32.42 -4.43
CA GLU A 14 -4.40 -31.49 -5.15
C GLU A 14 -4.34 -30.15 -4.40
N LEU A 15 -3.13 -29.72 -4.02
CA LEU A 15 -2.93 -28.37 -3.49
C LEU A 15 -2.98 -27.37 -4.63
N ARG A 16 -3.93 -26.44 -4.58
CA ARG A 16 -4.01 -25.32 -5.53
C ARG A 16 -3.48 -24.06 -4.88
N ARG A 17 -2.61 -23.33 -5.60
CA ARG A 17 -2.24 -21.98 -5.22
C ARG A 17 -3.49 -21.11 -5.27
N GLN A 18 -3.87 -20.54 -4.12
CA GLN A 18 -4.94 -19.57 -4.02
C GLN A 18 -4.40 -18.30 -3.38
N ARG A 19 -4.89 -17.15 -3.84
CA ARG A 19 -4.64 -15.87 -3.15
C ARG A 19 -5.39 -15.89 -1.82
N PRO A 20 -4.72 -15.63 -0.69
CA PRO A 20 -5.40 -15.62 0.60
C PRO A 20 -6.43 -14.49 0.62
N ARG A 21 -7.68 -14.82 0.95
CA ARG A 21 -8.77 -13.84 1.09
C ARG A 21 -8.72 -13.22 2.47
N LEU A 22 -7.90 -12.19 2.62
CA LEU A 22 -7.61 -11.58 3.92
C LEU A 22 -8.56 -10.44 4.30
N LYS A 23 -9.58 -10.07 3.50
CA LYS A 23 -10.47 -8.95 3.88
C LYS A 23 -11.16 -9.13 5.23
N LYS A 24 -11.59 -10.34 5.57
CA LYS A 24 -12.17 -10.63 6.90
C LYS A 24 -11.16 -10.41 8.02
N LEU A 25 -9.92 -10.88 7.83
CA LEU A 25 -8.84 -10.67 8.79
C LEU A 25 -8.46 -9.19 8.88
N LYS A 26 -8.31 -8.51 7.75
CA LYS A 26 -8.02 -7.08 7.67
C LYS A 26 -9.11 -6.28 8.40
N LYS A 27 -10.39 -6.57 8.13
CA LYS A 27 -11.53 -5.95 8.82
C LYS A 27 -11.45 -6.16 10.33
N LEU A 28 -11.19 -7.38 10.79
CA LEU A 28 -11.03 -7.68 12.21
C LEU A 28 -9.86 -6.92 12.84
N LEU A 29 -8.72 -6.86 12.16
CA LEU A 29 -7.53 -6.15 12.64
C LEU A 29 -7.70 -4.63 12.64
N MET A 30 -8.56 -4.08 11.77
CA MET A 30 -8.92 -2.66 11.75
C MET A 30 -9.91 -2.26 12.86
N GLU A 31 -10.52 -3.21 13.60
CA GLU A 31 -11.44 -2.87 14.69
C GLU A 31 -10.70 -2.22 15.88
N ASN A 32 -9.40 -2.49 16.03
CA ASN A 32 -8.56 -1.95 17.08
C ASN A 32 -7.12 -1.76 16.57
N PRO A 33 -6.88 -0.78 15.69
CA PRO A 33 -5.54 -0.50 15.18
C PRO A 33 -4.61 -0.05 16.31
N TYR A 34 -3.31 -0.21 16.11
CA TYR A 34 -2.30 0.33 17.01
C TYR A 34 -2.00 1.78 16.61
N ASP A 35 -2.36 2.73 17.46
CA ASP A 35 -2.27 4.18 17.26
C ASP A 35 -1.04 4.82 17.94
N GLY A 36 -0.22 4.01 18.60
CA GLY A 36 0.98 4.44 19.31
C GLY A 36 1.10 3.80 20.68
N PRO A 37 2.11 4.20 21.48
CA PRO A 37 2.39 3.56 22.77
C PRO A 37 1.16 3.60 23.71
N ALA A 38 0.83 2.57 24.49
CA ALA A 38 1.77 1.83 25.33
C ALA A 38 1.56 0.31 25.35
N VAL A 39 2.63 -0.41 25.02
CA VAL A 39 2.98 -1.70 25.63
C VAL A 39 4.14 -1.40 26.59
N GLY A 40 3.93 -1.58 27.90
CA GLY A 40 4.58 -0.84 29.00
C GLY A 40 6.13 -0.83 29.13
N SER A 41 6.57 0.20 29.86
CA SER A 41 7.91 0.59 30.33
C SER A 41 8.94 1.02 29.27
N TYR A 42 9.00 2.34 29.03
CA TYR A 42 10.32 2.97 29.07
C TYR A 42 10.91 2.67 30.46
N ALA A 43 12.13 2.13 30.47
CA ALA A 43 12.94 1.70 31.63
C ALA A 43 12.65 0.29 32.20
N GLY A 44 13.52 -0.65 31.83
CA GLY A 44 14.09 -1.69 32.71
C GLY A 44 13.15 -2.71 33.35
N GLY A 45 13.23 -3.97 32.89
CA GLY A 45 12.75 -5.13 33.64
C GLY A 45 11.66 -5.90 32.90
N GLY A 46 11.90 -7.20 32.67
CA GLY A 46 11.05 -8.04 31.85
C GLY A 46 9.59 -8.11 32.32
N ALA A 47 8.67 -8.01 31.36
CA ALA A 47 7.31 -8.51 31.45
C ALA A 47 6.87 -8.87 30.02
N GLY A 48 6.21 -10.02 29.87
CA GLY A 48 6.01 -10.70 28.59
C GLY A 48 5.35 -9.84 27.51
N THR A 49 5.80 -10.05 26.28
CA THR A 49 5.07 -9.66 25.07
C THR A 49 3.67 -10.25 25.12
N GLU A 50 2.66 -9.45 25.52
CA GLU A 50 1.28 -9.72 25.12
C GLU A 50 1.18 -9.42 23.62
N GLY A 51 1.68 -10.37 22.83
CA GLY A 51 1.82 -10.27 21.39
C GLY A 51 0.48 -10.39 20.69
N PHE A 52 -0.27 -9.29 20.63
CA PHE A 52 -1.43 -9.19 19.77
C PHE A 52 -1.00 -8.72 18.37
N TRP A 53 -1.44 -9.44 17.34
CA TRP A 53 -1.33 -8.95 15.96
C TRP A 53 -2.28 -7.78 15.78
N ARG A 54 -1.77 -6.63 15.33
CA ARG A 54 -2.54 -5.42 15.04
C ARG A 54 -2.09 -4.83 13.71
N ILE A 55 -3.00 -4.11 13.05
CA ILE A 55 -2.66 -3.20 11.96
C ILE A 55 -2.28 -1.85 12.60
N LEU A 56 -1.29 -1.16 12.03
CA LEU A 56 -0.98 0.22 12.44
C LEU A 56 -2.09 1.15 12.00
N ASP A 57 -2.47 2.06 12.88
CA ASP A 57 -3.24 3.22 12.46
C ASP A 57 -2.42 4.01 11.43
N PHE A 58 -3.09 4.50 10.38
CA PHE A 58 -2.41 5.13 9.27
C PHE A 58 -1.76 6.47 9.66
N ASP A 59 -2.38 7.25 10.55
CA ASP A 59 -1.78 8.51 11.02
C ASP A 59 -0.53 8.22 11.86
N TYR A 60 -0.55 7.16 12.67
CA TYR A 60 0.62 6.70 13.41
C TYR A 60 1.73 6.20 12.48
N GLU A 61 1.38 5.43 11.44
CA GLU A 61 2.34 5.00 10.42
C GLU A 61 3.01 6.19 9.72
N MET A 62 2.24 7.23 9.37
CA MET A 62 2.76 8.44 8.75
C MET A 62 3.63 9.27 9.69
N LYS A 63 3.28 9.32 10.97
CA LYS A 63 4.14 9.92 12.00
C LYS A 63 5.50 9.19 12.08
N LEU A 64 5.49 7.86 12.10
CA LEU A 64 6.73 7.06 12.12
C LEU A 64 7.59 7.30 10.87
N LEU A 65 6.97 7.31 9.70
CA LEU A 65 7.66 7.60 8.45
C LEU A 65 8.29 9.00 8.49
N GLY A 66 7.54 10.00 8.98
CA GLY A 66 8.02 11.38 9.16
C GLY A 66 9.25 11.46 10.06
N HIS A 67 9.25 10.77 11.22
CA HIS A 67 10.41 10.70 12.11
C HIS A 67 11.64 10.09 11.40
N VAL A 68 11.45 9.00 10.66
CA VAL A 68 12.53 8.34 9.92
C VAL A 68 13.10 9.26 8.85
N THR A 69 12.25 9.89 8.04
CA THR A 69 12.72 10.78 6.95
C THR A 69 13.39 12.04 7.49
N GLN A 70 12.91 12.57 8.62
CA GLN A 70 13.54 13.71 9.29
C GLN A 70 14.92 13.34 9.83
N LEU A 71 15.10 12.14 10.39
CA LEU A 71 16.41 11.68 10.85
C LEU A 71 17.39 11.50 9.67
N VAL A 72 16.93 10.95 8.54
CA VAL A 72 17.74 10.83 7.32
C VAL A 72 18.25 12.19 6.85
N ASP A 73 17.38 13.20 6.86
CA ASP A 73 17.72 14.57 6.50
C ASP A 73 18.73 15.19 7.50
N SER A 74 18.45 15.10 8.80
CA SER A 74 19.31 15.70 9.84
C SER A 74 20.73 15.12 9.85
N GLU A 75 20.84 13.82 9.58
CA GLU A 75 22.12 13.12 9.49
C GLU A 75 22.74 13.17 8.09
N SER A 76 22.07 13.83 7.14
CA SER A 76 22.50 13.94 5.73
C SER A 76 22.80 12.58 5.09
N TRP A 77 22.02 11.56 5.44
CA TRP A 77 22.15 10.23 4.86
C TRP A 77 21.55 10.17 3.47
N SER A 78 22.06 9.26 2.63
CA SER A 78 21.36 8.87 1.43
C SER A 78 20.14 8.01 1.80
N PHE A 79 18.99 8.25 1.16
CA PHE A 79 17.82 7.37 1.27
C PHE A 79 18.11 5.92 0.87
N SER A 80 19.16 5.65 0.09
CA SER A 80 19.59 4.31 -0.26
C SER A 80 20.40 3.60 0.84
N ARG A 81 20.85 4.34 1.86
CA ARG A 81 21.80 3.90 2.88
C ARG A 81 21.40 4.42 4.27
N VAL A 82 20.27 3.93 4.77
CA VAL A 82 19.74 4.26 6.11
C VAL A 82 20.13 3.18 7.12
N PRO A 83 20.97 3.46 8.13
CA PRO A 83 21.43 2.46 9.10
C PRO A 83 20.36 2.13 10.15
N LEU A 84 19.93 0.87 10.22
CA LEU A 84 18.92 0.42 11.17
C LEU A 84 19.35 0.69 12.63
N SER A 85 20.61 0.42 12.95
CA SER A 85 21.13 0.58 14.32
C SER A 85 20.97 2.01 14.83
N ALA A 86 21.31 3.00 13.99
CA ALA A 86 21.20 4.42 14.37
C ALA A 86 19.73 4.84 14.49
N CYS A 87 18.85 4.39 13.57
CA CYS A 87 17.41 4.65 13.71
C CYS A 87 16.84 4.11 15.02
N LEU A 88 17.25 2.90 15.44
CA LEU A 88 16.79 2.29 16.69
C LEU A 88 17.37 2.97 17.94
N GLU A 89 18.53 3.58 17.84
CA GLU A 89 19.18 4.33 18.91
C GLU A 89 18.51 5.68 19.11
N GLU A 90 18.39 6.47 18.03
CA GLU A 90 17.85 7.83 18.07
C GLU A 90 16.33 7.85 18.31
N LEU A 91 15.58 7.02 17.58
CA LEU A 91 14.11 7.04 17.64
C LEU A 91 13.54 6.12 18.74
N GLY A 92 14.34 5.17 19.24
CA GLY A 92 13.88 4.14 20.18
C GLY A 92 13.46 4.65 21.55
N SER A 93 13.80 5.90 21.88
CA SER A 93 13.34 6.59 23.09
C SER A 93 11.93 7.19 22.95
N PHE A 94 11.43 7.37 21.72
CA PHE A 94 10.13 7.96 21.42
C PHE A 94 9.15 6.94 20.84
N GLU A 95 9.65 5.92 20.17
CA GLU A 95 8.87 4.94 19.44
C GLU A 95 9.37 3.51 19.70
N PRO A 96 8.50 2.49 19.77
CA PRO A 96 8.96 1.12 19.98
C PRO A 96 9.86 0.66 18.82
N LYS A 97 10.99 0.03 19.15
CA LYS A 97 11.98 -0.47 18.18
C LYS A 97 11.37 -1.34 17.07
N ALA A 98 10.41 -2.19 17.43
CA ALA A 98 9.70 -3.03 16.47
C ALA A 98 8.90 -2.22 15.44
N MET A 99 8.34 -1.07 15.83
CA MET A 99 7.57 -0.19 14.95
C MET A 99 8.48 0.60 14.02
N ILE A 100 9.64 1.06 14.51
CA ILE A 100 10.68 1.70 13.68
C ILE A 100 11.18 0.72 12.61
N GLU A 101 11.55 -0.50 13.01
CA GLU A 101 12.00 -1.53 12.08
C GLU A 101 10.88 -1.93 11.10
N HIS A 102 9.63 -2.03 11.56
CA HIS A 102 8.48 -2.28 10.70
C HIS A 102 8.31 -1.18 9.64
N CYS A 103 8.33 0.09 10.04
CA CYS A 103 8.25 1.24 9.14
C CYS A 103 9.34 1.17 8.05
N LEU A 104 10.59 0.95 8.46
CA LEU A 104 11.71 0.83 7.53
C LEU A 104 11.57 -0.37 6.56
N ASN A 105 10.92 -1.47 6.98
CA ASN A 105 10.63 -2.61 6.12
C ASN A 105 9.44 -2.36 5.18
N CYS A 106 8.44 -1.59 5.60
CA CYS A 106 7.30 -1.22 4.76
C CYS A 106 7.74 -0.29 3.63
N TYR A 107 8.49 0.75 3.97
CA TYR A 107 8.89 1.83 3.06
C TYR A 107 10.28 1.65 2.44
N GLY A 108 10.96 0.54 2.71
CA GLY A 108 12.30 0.31 2.18
C GLY A 108 12.65 -1.14 1.98
N ARG A 109 13.81 -1.36 1.39
CA ARG A 109 14.42 -2.67 1.19
C ARG A 109 15.57 -2.85 2.16
N ARG A 110 15.46 -3.84 3.05
CA ARG A 110 16.53 -4.26 3.94
C ARG A 110 17.68 -4.92 3.16
N TYR A 111 18.92 -4.61 3.54
CA TYR A 111 20.12 -5.30 3.09
C TYR A 111 21.23 -5.22 4.14
N SER A 112 22.27 -6.04 3.98
CA SER A 112 23.46 -6.01 4.83
C SER A 112 24.68 -5.63 4.00
N ILE A 113 25.62 -4.92 4.62
CA ILE A 113 26.93 -4.61 4.04
C ILE A 113 28.00 -5.57 4.56
N GLU A 114 29.22 -5.49 4.02
CA GLU A 114 30.33 -6.44 4.29
C GLU A 114 30.65 -6.59 5.79
N ASP A 115 30.53 -5.52 6.57
CA ASP A 115 30.76 -5.52 8.02
C ASP A 115 29.58 -6.10 8.85
N GLY A 116 28.55 -6.64 8.19
CA GLY A 116 27.36 -7.20 8.83
C GLY A 116 26.33 -6.16 9.29
N GLN A 117 26.61 -4.86 9.12
CA GLN A 117 25.65 -3.80 9.45
C GLN A 117 24.41 -3.88 8.55
N VAL A 118 23.25 -3.70 9.17
CA VAL A 118 21.96 -3.70 8.48
C VAL A 118 21.61 -2.29 8.04
N MET A 119 21.32 -2.17 6.75
CA MET A 119 20.92 -0.94 6.09
C MET A 119 19.55 -1.10 5.43
N HIS A 120 18.86 0.00 5.23
CA HIS A 120 17.65 0.08 4.44
C HIS A 120 17.83 1.09 3.31
N ALA A 121 17.30 0.74 2.13
CA ALA A 121 17.12 1.66 1.03
C ALA A 121 15.63 2.03 0.98
N LEU A 122 15.26 3.26 1.33
CA LEU A 122 13.88 3.73 1.21
C LEU A 122 13.46 3.74 -0.27
N ASP A 123 12.21 3.36 -0.49
CA ASP A 123 11.59 3.24 -1.79
C ASP A 123 10.80 4.52 -2.08
N GLU A 124 11.27 5.28 -3.07
CA GLU A 124 10.68 6.58 -3.44
C GLU A 124 9.18 6.45 -3.77
N ASP A 125 8.80 5.44 -4.56
CA ASP A 125 7.42 5.29 -4.99
C ASP A 125 6.51 5.01 -3.79
N LYS A 126 6.96 4.19 -2.84
CA LYS A 126 6.19 3.93 -1.60
C LYS A 126 6.07 5.16 -0.72
N VAL A 127 7.16 5.90 -0.52
CA VAL A 127 7.17 7.11 0.33
C VAL A 127 6.27 8.17 -0.30
N CYS A 128 6.48 8.50 -1.58
CA CYS A 128 5.67 9.48 -2.29
C CYS A 128 4.19 9.09 -2.30
N ARG A 129 3.87 7.81 -2.55
CA ARG A 129 2.48 7.29 -2.54
C ARG A 129 1.82 7.42 -1.17
N ALA A 130 2.53 7.14 -0.07
CA ALA A 130 1.97 7.30 1.27
C ALA A 130 1.74 8.77 1.65
N THR A 131 2.67 9.66 1.30
CA THR A 131 2.49 11.11 1.46
C THR A 131 1.26 11.60 0.68
N ALA A 132 1.06 11.13 -0.56
CA ALA A 132 -0.14 11.46 -1.32
C ALA A 132 -1.43 10.98 -0.65
N GLN A 133 -1.43 9.75 -0.12
CA GLN A 133 -2.59 9.22 0.61
C GLN A 133 -2.91 10.09 1.82
N LEU A 134 -1.92 10.50 2.60
CA LEU A 134 -2.09 11.40 3.75
C LEU A 134 -2.72 12.74 3.34
N LEU A 135 -2.27 13.34 2.24
CA LEU A 135 -2.82 14.60 1.74
C LEU A 135 -4.26 14.45 1.22
N LEU A 136 -4.56 13.32 0.58
CA LEU A 136 -5.87 13.07 -0.02
C LEU A 136 -6.91 12.56 0.99
N GLN A 137 -6.52 11.94 2.11
CA GLN A 137 -7.47 11.34 3.06
C GLN A 137 -8.46 12.34 3.65
N ASN A 138 -8.04 13.60 3.78
CA ASN A 138 -8.84 14.68 4.34
C ASN A 138 -9.57 15.51 3.26
N ALA A 139 -9.38 15.18 1.98
CA ALA A 139 -9.94 15.92 0.85
C ALA A 139 -10.97 15.05 0.10
N VAL A 140 -12.21 15.53 0.00
CA VAL A 140 -13.22 14.89 -0.86
C VAL A 140 -12.78 14.97 -2.33
N LYS A 141 -12.25 16.12 -2.75
CA LYS A 141 -11.77 16.42 -4.09
C LYS A 141 -10.76 17.56 -4.00
N PHE A 142 -9.63 17.45 -4.69
CA PHE A 142 -8.54 18.43 -4.70
C PHE A 142 -8.34 18.93 -6.13
N ASN A 143 -8.09 20.23 -6.32
CA ASN A 143 -7.52 20.75 -7.57
C ASN A 143 -6.19 20.03 -7.86
N LEU A 144 -6.04 19.47 -9.06
CA LEU A 144 -4.89 18.65 -9.43
C LEU A 144 -3.57 19.45 -9.39
N SER A 145 -3.55 20.68 -9.90
CA SER A 145 -2.29 21.46 -9.97
C SER A 145 -1.81 21.85 -8.58
N GLU A 146 -2.72 22.33 -7.74
CA GLU A 146 -2.44 22.66 -6.34
C GLU A 146 -1.99 21.43 -5.55
N PHE A 147 -2.67 20.29 -5.77
CA PHE A 147 -2.27 19.03 -5.16
C PHE A 147 -0.84 18.62 -5.54
N GLN A 148 -0.45 18.72 -6.82
CA GLN A 148 0.90 18.34 -7.25
C GLN A 148 1.98 19.22 -6.60
N GLU A 149 1.71 20.52 -6.43
CA GLU A 149 2.63 21.44 -5.75
C GLU A 149 2.78 21.08 -4.27
N VAL A 150 1.65 20.92 -3.55
CA VAL A 150 1.65 20.55 -2.13
C VAL A 150 2.29 19.18 -1.93
N TRP A 151 2.01 18.22 -2.81
CA TRP A 151 2.55 16.87 -2.72
C TRP A 151 4.07 16.86 -2.89
N GLN A 152 4.60 17.55 -3.91
CA GLN A 152 6.04 17.63 -4.11
C GLN A 152 6.76 18.37 -2.96
N GLN A 153 6.11 19.33 -2.31
CA GLN A 153 6.64 20.01 -1.12
C GLN A 153 6.58 19.15 0.15
N SER A 154 5.72 18.13 0.18
CA SER A 154 5.49 17.29 1.37
C SER A 154 6.33 16.01 1.36
N VAL A 155 6.92 15.63 0.23
CA VAL A 155 7.85 14.48 0.16
C VAL A 155 9.26 14.91 0.57
N PRO A 156 10.10 13.99 1.08
CA PRO A 156 11.47 14.33 1.49
C PRO A 156 12.31 14.92 0.34
N GLU A 157 13.22 15.82 0.68
CA GLU A 157 14.14 16.42 -0.32
C GLU A 157 14.95 15.33 -1.03
N GLY A 158 15.04 15.40 -2.35
CA GLY A 158 15.70 14.38 -3.17
C GLY A 158 14.78 13.28 -3.69
N MET A 159 13.51 13.24 -3.27
CA MET A 159 12.47 12.40 -3.88
C MET A 159 11.60 13.19 -4.86
N SER A 160 11.14 12.52 -5.92
CA SER A 160 10.26 13.09 -6.93
C SER A 160 8.84 12.52 -6.85
N ALA A 161 7.86 13.41 -6.68
CA ALA A 161 6.44 13.10 -6.70
C ALA A 161 5.92 13.05 -8.15
N ARG A 162 5.36 11.90 -8.56
CA ARG A 162 4.90 11.67 -9.94
C ARG A 162 3.55 10.96 -9.99
N LEU A 163 2.66 11.39 -10.88
CA LEU A 163 1.29 10.86 -10.95
C LEU A 163 1.20 9.34 -11.19
N ASP A 164 2.20 8.73 -11.83
CA ASP A 164 2.26 7.27 -12.03
C ASP A 164 2.40 6.49 -10.71
N GLN A 165 2.93 7.11 -9.65
CA GLN A 165 3.01 6.52 -8.31
C GLN A 165 1.63 6.36 -7.65
N LEU A 166 0.59 7.05 -8.17
CA LEU A 166 -0.76 7.05 -7.61
C LEU A 166 -1.70 6.04 -8.27
N ARG A 167 -1.21 5.19 -9.17
CA ARG A 167 -1.99 4.11 -9.78
C ARG A 167 -2.61 3.22 -8.70
N GLY A 168 -3.93 3.05 -8.73
CA GLY A 168 -4.69 2.28 -7.74
C GLY A 168 -4.88 2.97 -6.38
N LEU A 169 -4.46 4.24 -6.23
CA LEU A 169 -4.62 5.04 -5.02
C LEU A 169 -5.51 6.28 -5.22
N ALA A 170 -5.45 6.89 -6.40
CA ALA A 170 -6.17 8.13 -6.67
C ALA A 170 -6.89 8.12 -8.02
N LEU A 171 -8.03 8.79 -8.07
CA LEU A 171 -8.83 8.99 -9.27
C LEU A 171 -8.59 10.40 -9.82
N LEU A 172 -8.07 10.49 -11.04
CA LEU A 172 -7.92 11.74 -11.77
C LEU A 172 -9.16 11.99 -12.63
N ASP A 173 -9.70 13.19 -12.53
CA ASP A 173 -10.82 13.67 -13.33
C ASP A 173 -10.37 14.87 -14.16
N ARG A 174 -10.00 14.57 -15.41
CA ARG A 174 -9.55 15.53 -16.43
C ARG A 174 -10.71 16.18 -17.19
N SER A 175 -11.95 15.77 -16.88
CA SER A 175 -13.15 16.31 -17.56
C SER A 175 -13.60 17.63 -16.94
N THR A 176 -13.22 17.90 -15.69
CA THR A 176 -13.52 19.13 -14.97
C THR A 176 -12.53 20.24 -15.30
N LYS A 177 -12.93 21.49 -15.08
CA LYS A 177 -12.02 22.66 -15.10
C LYS A 177 -12.18 23.45 -13.78
N PRO A 178 -11.17 23.48 -12.91
CA PRO A 178 -9.86 22.82 -13.03
C PRO A 178 -9.96 21.29 -13.04
N GLU A 179 -8.91 20.61 -13.53
CA GLU A 179 -8.76 19.15 -13.36
C GLU A 179 -8.66 18.83 -11.86
N THR A 180 -9.11 17.65 -11.47
CA THR A 180 -9.21 17.30 -10.05
C THR A 180 -8.71 15.89 -9.76
N ILE A 181 -8.37 15.65 -8.49
CA ILE A 181 -7.94 14.36 -7.96
C ILE A 181 -8.66 14.06 -6.65
N SER A 182 -8.97 12.79 -6.40
CA SER A 182 -9.55 12.33 -5.15
C SER A 182 -8.98 10.97 -4.76
N LEU A 183 -9.02 10.64 -3.46
CA LEU A 183 -8.62 9.32 -2.98
C LEU A 183 -9.58 8.25 -3.53
N LEU A 184 -9.01 7.17 -4.07
CA LEU A 184 -9.72 5.95 -4.43
C LEU A 184 -8.76 4.78 -4.24
N ARG A 185 -8.84 4.09 -3.11
CA ARG A 185 -7.93 2.97 -2.83
C ARG A 185 -8.50 1.69 -3.42
N GLU A 186 -7.70 0.96 -4.18
CA GLU A 186 -8.05 -0.39 -4.68
C GLU A 186 -8.55 -1.29 -3.53
N GLU A 187 -7.89 -1.23 -2.38
CA GLU A 187 -8.20 -2.04 -1.22
C GLU A 187 -9.59 -1.81 -0.60
N ASP A 188 -10.19 -0.64 -0.84
CA ASP A 188 -11.54 -0.29 -0.38
C ASP A 188 -12.63 -0.79 -1.33
N LEU A 189 -12.27 -1.22 -2.54
CA LEU A 189 -13.23 -1.68 -3.53
C LEU A 189 -13.82 -3.05 -3.17
N PRO A 190 -15.04 -3.38 -3.66
CA PRO A 190 -15.65 -4.70 -3.47
C PRO A 190 -14.74 -5.86 -3.93
N GLU A 191 -14.82 -7.00 -3.24
CA GLU A 191 -14.04 -8.20 -3.61
C GLU A 191 -14.69 -8.96 -4.77
N ASP A 192 -16.03 -8.88 -4.89
CA ASP A 192 -16.77 -9.43 -6.01
C ASP A 192 -16.54 -8.62 -7.29
N THR A 193 -16.33 -9.31 -8.40
CA THR A 193 -16.03 -8.71 -9.69
C THR A 193 -17.15 -7.80 -10.19
N LEU A 194 -18.40 -8.25 -10.13
CA LEU A 194 -19.53 -7.50 -10.65
C LEU A 194 -19.84 -6.29 -9.77
N GLU A 195 -19.82 -6.47 -8.45
CA GLU A 195 -19.99 -5.36 -7.49
C GLU A 195 -18.89 -4.31 -7.67
N ARG A 196 -17.64 -4.72 -7.90
CA ARG A 196 -16.54 -3.78 -8.12
C ARG A 196 -16.74 -2.97 -9.39
N PHE A 197 -17.08 -3.61 -10.51
CA PHE A 197 -17.36 -2.89 -11.75
C PHE A 197 -18.51 -1.90 -11.57
N ASN A 198 -19.61 -2.33 -10.94
CA ASN A 198 -20.74 -1.43 -10.65
C ASN A 198 -20.30 -0.23 -9.79
N SER A 199 -19.47 -0.45 -8.77
CA SER A 199 -18.92 0.62 -7.93
C SER A 199 -18.06 1.59 -8.74
N LEU A 200 -17.13 1.09 -9.57
CA LEU A 200 -16.24 1.92 -10.40
C LEU A 200 -17.02 2.76 -11.42
N PHE A 201 -18.01 2.17 -12.09
CA PHE A 201 -18.82 2.90 -13.07
C PHE A 201 -19.84 3.86 -12.45
N SER A 202 -20.22 3.64 -11.18
CA SER A 202 -21.00 4.64 -10.41
C SER A 202 -20.17 5.86 -10.03
N LEU A 203 -18.85 5.70 -9.81
CA LEU A 203 -17.93 6.80 -9.53
C LEU A 203 -17.64 7.63 -10.79
N ARG A 204 -17.48 6.95 -11.93
CA ARG A 204 -17.16 7.59 -13.22
C ARG A 204 -17.74 6.77 -14.36
N GLU A 205 -18.60 7.37 -15.18
CA GLU A 205 -19.33 6.68 -16.25
C GLU A 205 -18.41 6.10 -17.33
N LYS A 206 -17.30 6.81 -17.63
CA LYS A 206 -16.36 6.46 -18.70
C LYS A 206 -14.94 6.41 -18.18
N TRP A 207 -14.25 5.31 -18.45
CA TRP A 207 -12.87 5.11 -18.02
C TRP A 207 -11.95 4.95 -19.23
N MET A 208 -10.75 5.52 -19.11
CA MET A 208 -9.62 5.11 -19.93
C MET A 208 -9.14 3.75 -19.44
N GLN A 209 -8.64 2.91 -20.35
CA GLN A 209 -8.16 1.57 -19.98
C GLN A 209 -7.04 1.64 -18.92
N ASP A 210 -6.07 2.54 -19.13
CA ASP A 210 -4.93 2.71 -18.21
C ASP A 210 -5.35 3.23 -16.83
N ASP A 211 -6.50 3.92 -16.73
CA ASP A 211 -7.03 4.44 -15.47
C ASP A 211 -7.80 3.38 -14.68
N ILE A 212 -8.55 2.49 -15.36
CA ILE A 212 -9.37 1.47 -14.69
C ILE A 212 -8.54 0.24 -14.33
N GLU A 213 -7.51 -0.08 -15.12
CA GLU A 213 -6.68 -1.26 -14.96
C GLU A 213 -6.14 -1.45 -13.53
N PRO A 214 -5.55 -0.43 -12.85
CA PRO A 214 -5.04 -0.58 -11.49
C PRO A 214 -6.10 -1.03 -10.47
N TYR A 215 -7.39 -0.82 -10.74
CA TYR A 215 -8.48 -1.14 -9.83
C TYR A 215 -9.10 -2.52 -10.06
N ILE A 216 -8.71 -3.20 -11.14
CA ILE A 216 -9.28 -4.50 -11.54
C ILE A 216 -8.21 -5.56 -11.82
N GLN A 217 -6.93 -5.22 -11.80
CA GLN A 217 -5.84 -6.14 -12.12
C GLN A 217 -5.76 -7.32 -11.13
N ASP A 218 -6.07 -7.10 -9.86
CA ASP A 218 -6.16 -8.13 -8.84
C ASP A 218 -7.29 -9.15 -9.09
N LEU A 219 -8.33 -8.78 -9.84
CA LEU A 219 -9.42 -9.69 -10.23
C LEU A 219 -9.00 -10.69 -11.31
N CYS A 220 -7.88 -10.45 -12.00
CA CYS A 220 -7.36 -11.35 -13.01
C CYS A 220 -6.86 -12.67 -12.38
N GLY A 221 -7.45 -13.79 -12.81
CA GLY A 221 -6.89 -15.13 -12.58
C GLY A 221 -5.73 -15.44 -13.53
N GLU A 222 -5.06 -16.59 -13.33
CA GLU A 222 -3.85 -16.99 -14.09
C GLU A 222 -4.02 -16.99 -15.63
N LYS A 223 -5.25 -17.12 -16.14
CA LYS A 223 -5.55 -17.22 -17.58
C LYS A 223 -6.34 -16.03 -18.14
N GLN A 224 -6.60 -14.99 -17.34
CA GLN A 224 -7.47 -13.90 -17.75
C GLN A 224 -6.74 -12.56 -17.66
N THR A 225 -6.79 -11.77 -18.73
CA THR A 225 -6.22 -10.42 -18.75
C THR A 225 -7.24 -9.36 -18.33
N THR A 226 -6.76 -8.17 -17.97
CA THR A 226 -7.60 -6.99 -17.68
C THR A 226 -8.49 -6.66 -18.88
N GLY A 227 -7.96 -6.71 -20.10
CA GLY A 227 -8.74 -6.53 -21.34
C GLY A 227 -9.87 -7.55 -21.53
N ALA A 228 -9.65 -8.81 -21.15
CA ALA A 228 -10.70 -9.85 -21.20
C ALA A 228 -11.79 -9.61 -20.14
N LEU A 229 -11.43 -9.12 -18.94
CA LEU A 229 -12.40 -8.69 -17.92
C LEU A 229 -13.24 -7.51 -18.41
N LEU A 230 -12.58 -6.48 -18.96
CA LEU A 230 -13.25 -5.30 -19.52
C LEU A 230 -14.21 -5.67 -20.64
N THR A 231 -13.85 -6.58 -21.54
CA THR A 231 -14.74 -7.02 -22.63
C THR A 231 -16.00 -7.75 -22.11
N LYS A 232 -15.89 -8.41 -20.95
CA LYS A 232 -17.00 -9.16 -20.34
C LYS A 232 -17.93 -8.27 -19.50
N HIS A 233 -17.38 -7.25 -18.85
CA HIS A 233 -18.08 -6.44 -17.84
C HIS A 233 -18.28 -4.97 -18.23
N ALA A 234 -17.74 -4.55 -19.38
CA ALA A 234 -17.90 -3.21 -19.92
C ALA A 234 -18.04 -3.24 -21.46
N ARG A 235 -18.52 -2.14 -22.02
CA ARG A 235 -18.63 -1.88 -23.45
C ARG A 235 -17.53 -0.92 -23.89
N SER A 236 -16.98 -1.16 -25.08
CA SER A 236 -16.02 -0.22 -25.68
C SER A 236 -16.73 1.10 -26.03
N SER A 237 -16.09 2.21 -25.71
CA SER A 237 -16.49 3.56 -26.11
C SER A 237 -15.36 4.20 -26.91
N VAL A 238 -15.70 4.85 -28.03
CA VAL A 238 -14.75 5.58 -28.87
C VAL A 238 -15.22 7.03 -28.95
N GLN A 239 -14.47 7.94 -28.35
CA GLN A 239 -14.78 9.38 -28.40
C GLN A 239 -13.51 10.13 -28.74
N SER A 240 -13.55 10.92 -29.82
CA SER A 240 -12.46 11.81 -30.26
C SER A 240 -11.07 11.14 -30.38
N GLY A 241 -11.03 9.89 -30.85
CA GLY A 241 -9.78 9.14 -31.05
C GLY A 241 -9.26 8.36 -29.84
N PHE A 242 -9.88 8.50 -28.66
CA PHE A 242 -9.52 7.73 -27.47
C PHE A 242 -10.42 6.50 -27.29
N LYS A 243 -9.79 5.34 -27.01
CA LYS A 243 -10.45 4.09 -26.66
C LYS A 243 -10.67 4.05 -25.15
N GLY A 244 -11.93 4.01 -24.73
CA GLY A 244 -12.34 3.87 -23.33
C GLY A 244 -13.36 2.76 -23.13
N VAL A 245 -13.81 2.59 -21.89
CA VAL A 245 -14.83 1.61 -21.48
C VAL A 245 -15.94 2.28 -20.66
N MET A 246 -17.16 1.78 -20.81
CA MET A 246 -18.37 2.22 -20.09
C MET A 246 -19.33 1.03 -19.91
N THR A 247 -20.16 0.99 -18.88
CA THR A 247 -21.21 -0.05 -18.71
C THR A 247 -22.45 0.19 -19.55
#